data_AF-A0A8J7H181-F1
#
_entry.id   AF-A0A8J7H181-F1
#
_cell.length_a   1.000
_cell.length_b   1.000
_cell.length_c   1.000
_cell.angle_alpha   90.00
_cell.angle_beta   90.00
_cell.angle_gamma   90.00
#
_symmetry.space_group_name_H-M   'P 1'
#
loop_
_entity.id
_entity.type
_entity.pdbx_description
1 polymer ?
#
loop_
_entity_poly.entity_id
_entity_poly.type
_entity_poly.pdbx_seq_one_letter_code
_entity_poly.pdbx_strand_id
1 'polypeptide(L)'
;MIQDAFVKLRAKQLYWQGYPPAEISRLMGINQNTLYAWKKRDEWNETPTIRRVSQSIDTRLCQLAQKPNKTGGDLKEMDALTRQLKKLSDGQPAEVAGGKKPRQRKAKNHFSQAQIAALREKILGSLAWHQVGWYAERARRNRMILKSRQIGATWYFAREALLQALRDDVKYGYQRNQISLSASRRQAHQFRGFIQQVAQEVDVELKGGDKIVLSNGAELHFLGTSAATAQSYTGNLFFDEFFWTSNFANLRKVAGAMATQKGLTRTYFSTPYSETHEAYPFWTGARWNEKRNKAQKIDFDVSWKTLNSGLLCPDKTWRQIVTLQDAIDHGWEYTDLDEIMDENSPDEYQNLYCCEFVRDGESAFNLNLLFSCGADGYDEWPDWKSFASRPMADRVVWIGYDANGGSGNGDSGGITLTVPPLVAGGKFRTIETQQIRGLEFEEQAKVIEALTFKYNVQHIAIDGTGIGEAAWQLVKKFFPAAVCYLMSVSSKRALVLKMLQVIRAGRWEYDRREQALIEAFNTVRRITTPGGIITYDSDRTRGSNHGDLAWSTMLSIINEPLGQEHGGGGFAMEF
;
A
#
# COMPACT_ATOMS: atom_id res chain seq x y z
N MET A 1 -11.31 45.53 -46.54
CA MET A 1 -11.84 44.52 -45.59
C MET A 1 -11.59 44.84 -44.12
N ILE A 2 -10.39 45.29 -43.70
CA ILE A 2 -10.11 45.61 -42.28
C ILE A 2 -10.82 46.89 -41.79
N GLN A 3 -10.95 47.90 -42.67
CA GLN A 3 -11.59 49.19 -42.34
C GLN A 3 -13.10 49.06 -42.05
N ASP A 4 -13.82 48.23 -42.81
CA ASP A 4 -15.27 48.01 -42.63
C ASP A 4 -15.63 47.35 -41.29
N ALA A 5 -14.79 46.43 -40.81
CA ALA A 5 -15.03 45.73 -39.55
C ALA A 5 -14.95 46.70 -38.35
N PHE A 6 -13.98 47.61 -38.37
CA PHE A 6 -13.79 48.63 -37.34
C PHE A 6 -14.94 49.65 -37.32
N VAL A 7 -15.35 50.12 -38.50
CA VAL A 7 -16.48 51.07 -38.65
C VAL A 7 -17.78 50.44 -38.13
N LYS A 8 -18.04 49.18 -38.47
CA LYS A 8 -19.22 48.44 -38.00
C LYS A 8 -19.22 48.23 -36.48
N LEU A 9 -18.07 47.90 -35.90
CA LEU A 9 -17.92 47.74 -34.45
C LEU A 9 -18.16 49.06 -33.71
N ARG A 10 -17.63 50.18 -34.23
CA ARG A 10 -17.80 51.50 -33.63
C ARG A 10 -19.26 51.96 -33.66
N ALA A 11 -19.97 51.71 -34.76
CA ALA A 11 -21.41 51.98 -34.85
C ALA A 11 -22.23 51.16 -33.84
N LYS A 12 -21.87 49.88 -33.66
CA LYS A 12 -22.50 48.98 -32.67
C LYS A 12 -22.32 49.47 -31.23
N GLN A 13 -21.17 50.06 -30.90
CA GLN A 13 -20.90 50.64 -29.57
C GLN A 13 -21.71 51.90 -29.30
N LEU A 14 -21.78 52.83 -30.25
CA LEU A 14 -22.61 54.04 -30.10
C LEU A 14 -24.07 53.65 -29.89
N TYR A 15 -24.54 52.61 -30.57
CA TYR A 15 -25.88 52.08 -30.34
C TYR A 15 -26.10 51.60 -28.89
N TRP A 16 -25.13 50.88 -28.31
CA TRP A 16 -25.22 50.44 -26.91
C TRP A 16 -25.05 51.56 -25.88
N GLN A 17 -24.50 52.71 -26.27
CA GLN A 17 -24.47 53.92 -25.45
C GLN A 17 -25.81 54.68 -25.46
N GLY A 18 -26.80 54.21 -26.24
CA GLY A 18 -28.15 54.77 -26.27
C GLY A 18 -28.45 55.65 -27.49
N TYR A 19 -27.49 55.84 -28.41
CA TYR A 19 -27.73 56.65 -29.61
C TYR A 19 -28.63 55.91 -30.61
N PRO A 20 -29.72 56.53 -31.12
CA PRO A 20 -30.55 55.93 -32.14
C PRO A 20 -29.80 55.87 -33.50
N PRO A 21 -30.13 54.91 -34.40
CA PRO A 21 -29.45 54.78 -35.70
C PRO A 21 -29.43 56.05 -36.56
N ALA A 22 -30.43 56.93 -36.42
CA ALA A 22 -30.48 58.23 -37.09
C ALA A 22 -29.34 59.18 -36.66
N GLU A 23 -28.98 59.14 -35.37
CA GLU A 23 -27.94 60.00 -34.81
C GLU A 23 -26.55 59.43 -35.08
N ILE A 24 -26.39 58.10 -35.00
CA ILE A 24 -25.16 57.40 -35.39
C ILE A 24 -24.84 57.66 -36.88
N SER A 25 -25.86 57.66 -37.73
CA SER A 25 -25.73 58.01 -39.16
C SER A 25 -25.09 59.38 -39.35
N ARG A 26 -25.54 60.41 -38.60
CA ARG A 26 -24.97 61.76 -38.63
C ARG A 26 -23.54 61.81 -38.08
N LEU A 27 -23.29 61.12 -36.96
CA LEU A 27 -21.98 61.13 -36.27
C LEU A 27 -20.89 60.41 -37.06
N MET A 28 -21.23 59.38 -37.83
CA MET A 28 -20.26 58.53 -38.52
C MET A 28 -20.30 58.67 -40.06
N GLY A 29 -21.26 59.41 -40.62
CA GLY A 29 -21.44 59.54 -42.06
C GLY A 29 -21.91 58.25 -42.75
N ILE A 30 -22.55 57.33 -42.00
CA ILE A 30 -22.99 56.02 -42.51
C ILE A 30 -24.48 56.08 -42.83
N ASN A 31 -24.89 55.62 -44.01
CA ASN A 31 -26.31 55.56 -44.38
C ASN A 31 -27.15 54.83 -43.31
N GLN A 32 -28.25 55.45 -42.88
CA GLN A 32 -29.12 54.95 -41.82
C GLN A 32 -29.70 53.55 -42.13
N ASN A 33 -30.01 53.25 -43.40
CA ASN A 33 -30.51 51.93 -43.80
C ASN A 33 -29.45 50.85 -43.60
N THR A 34 -28.18 51.18 -43.83
CA THR A 34 -27.04 50.28 -43.58
C THR A 34 -26.92 49.95 -42.08
N LEU A 35 -27.13 50.95 -41.21
CA LEU A 35 -27.12 50.74 -39.75
C LEU A 35 -28.28 49.87 -39.28
N TYR A 36 -29.49 50.04 -39.82
CA TYR A 36 -30.61 49.14 -39.52
C TYR A 36 -30.35 47.72 -40.02
N ALA A 37 -29.78 47.56 -41.21
CA ALA A 37 -29.42 46.26 -41.75
C ALA A 37 -28.39 45.53 -40.87
N TRP A 38 -27.37 46.25 -40.38
CA TRP A 38 -26.39 45.68 -39.44
C TRP A 38 -26.98 45.36 -38.08
N LYS A 39 -27.81 46.26 -37.54
CA LYS A 39 -28.52 46.06 -36.27
C LYS A 39 -29.36 44.79 -36.29
N LYS A 40 -30.09 44.57 -37.39
CA LYS A 40 -30.93 43.38 -37.59
C LYS A 40 -30.09 42.12 -37.81
N ARG A 41 -29.14 42.16 -38.75
CA ARG A 41 -28.32 41.00 -39.14
C ARG A 41 -27.45 40.47 -37.99
N ASP A 42 -26.88 41.35 -37.19
CA ASP A 42 -25.97 40.98 -36.10
C ASP A 42 -26.65 41.08 -34.71
N GLU A 43 -27.97 41.19 -34.70
CA GLU A 43 -28.83 41.11 -33.50
C GLU A 43 -28.33 41.99 -32.33
N TRP A 44 -28.13 43.29 -32.60
CA TRP A 44 -27.51 44.18 -31.60
C TRP A 44 -28.36 44.31 -30.32
N ASN A 45 -29.68 44.14 -30.44
CA ASN A 45 -30.64 44.15 -29.33
C ASN A 45 -30.57 42.90 -28.46
N GLU A 46 -30.21 41.76 -29.04
CA GLU A 46 -30.17 40.46 -28.35
C GLU A 46 -28.78 40.14 -27.79
N THR A 47 -27.78 41.00 -28.06
CA THR A 47 -26.42 40.77 -27.55
C THR A 47 -26.44 40.75 -26.01
N PRO A 48 -25.97 39.69 -25.33
CA PRO A 48 -26.01 39.61 -23.87
C PRO A 48 -25.27 40.77 -23.19
N THR A 49 -25.79 41.28 -22.06
CA THR A 49 -25.22 42.43 -21.33
C THR A 49 -23.74 42.26 -21.02
N ILE A 50 -23.36 41.05 -20.58
CA ILE A 50 -21.98 40.68 -20.29
C ILE A 50 -21.04 40.87 -21.49
N ARG A 51 -21.51 40.51 -22.70
CA ARG A 51 -20.75 40.65 -23.95
C ARG A 51 -20.65 42.11 -24.38
N ARG A 52 -21.70 42.91 -24.16
CA ARG A 52 -21.68 44.38 -24.41
C ARG A 52 -20.65 45.08 -23.53
N VAL A 53 -20.64 44.73 -22.24
CA VAL A 53 -19.72 45.30 -21.24
C VAL A 53 -18.29 44.89 -21.55
N SER A 54 -18.02 43.61 -21.79
CA SER A 54 -16.67 43.12 -22.13
C SER A 54 -16.10 43.78 -23.39
N GLN A 55 -16.90 43.94 -24.46
CA GLN A 55 -16.45 44.63 -25.68
C GLN A 55 -16.19 46.12 -25.47
N SER A 56 -16.96 46.77 -24.59
CA SER A 56 -16.76 48.18 -24.26
C SER A 56 -15.49 48.38 -23.41
N ILE A 57 -15.24 47.48 -22.46
CA ILE A 57 -13.99 47.45 -21.66
C ILE A 57 -12.77 47.24 -22.57
N ASP A 58 -12.82 46.25 -23.46
CA ASP A 58 -11.75 45.94 -24.42
C ASP A 58 -11.42 47.14 -25.32
N THR A 59 -12.43 47.82 -25.84
CA THR A 59 -12.22 49.00 -26.68
C THR A 59 -11.63 50.17 -25.89
N ARG A 60 -12.08 50.40 -24.65
CA ARG A 60 -11.52 51.44 -23.79
C ARG A 60 -10.06 51.15 -23.44
N LEU A 61 -9.72 49.87 -23.18
CA LEU A 61 -8.34 49.44 -22.97
C LEU A 61 -7.47 49.68 -24.21
N CYS A 62 -7.97 49.37 -25.40
CA CYS A 62 -7.26 49.65 -26.66
C CYS A 62 -7.01 51.16 -26.85
N GLN A 63 -8.01 52.00 -26.56
CA GLN A 63 -7.86 53.45 -26.63
C GLN A 63 -6.82 53.98 -25.63
N LEU A 64 -6.87 53.53 -24.37
CA LEU A 64 -5.89 53.92 -23.36
C LEU A 64 -4.48 53.43 -23.70
N ALA A 65 -4.36 52.22 -24.26
CA ALA A 65 -3.10 51.65 -24.71
C ALA A 65 -2.45 52.50 -25.82
N GLN A 66 -3.25 53.02 -26.76
CA GLN A 66 -2.78 53.85 -27.87
C GLN A 66 -2.52 55.32 -27.50
N LYS A 67 -2.88 55.77 -26.29
CA LYS A 67 -2.62 57.15 -25.85
C LYS A 67 -1.10 57.37 -25.71
N PRO A 68 -0.51 58.38 -26.39
CA PRO A 68 0.94 58.58 -26.43
C PRO A 68 1.52 59.00 -25.07
N ASN A 69 0.84 59.91 -24.35
CA ASN A 69 1.24 60.35 -23.01
C ASN A 69 0.23 59.84 -21.98
N LYS A 70 0.61 58.81 -21.22
CA LYS A 70 -0.23 58.20 -20.18
C LYS A 70 0.01 58.88 -18.83
N THR A 71 -1.07 59.27 -18.17
CA THR A 71 -1.05 59.84 -16.82
C THR A 71 -1.23 58.74 -15.77
N GLY A 72 -0.95 59.03 -14.51
CA GLY A 72 -1.20 58.09 -13.41
C GLY A 72 -2.68 57.69 -13.28
N GLY A 73 -3.61 58.56 -13.69
CA GLY A 73 -5.04 58.24 -13.77
C GLY A 73 -5.34 57.20 -14.87
N ASP A 74 -4.72 57.35 -16.05
CA ASP A 74 -4.89 56.40 -17.16
C ASP A 74 -4.39 55.00 -16.78
N LEU A 75 -3.25 54.91 -16.09
CA LEU A 75 -2.70 53.62 -15.65
C LEU A 75 -3.60 52.92 -14.60
N LYS A 76 -4.20 53.68 -13.67
CA LYS A 76 -5.18 53.15 -12.71
C LYS A 76 -6.46 52.69 -13.39
N GLU A 77 -6.94 53.42 -14.39
CA GLU A 77 -8.12 53.04 -15.19
C GLU A 77 -7.83 51.74 -15.96
N MET A 78 -6.68 51.63 -16.63
CA MET A 78 -6.27 50.41 -17.35
C MET A 78 -6.21 49.20 -16.42
N ASP A 79 -5.64 49.35 -15.23
CA ASP A 79 -5.52 48.27 -14.25
C ASP A 79 -6.90 47.84 -13.69
N ALA A 80 -7.79 48.81 -13.40
CA ALA A 80 -9.16 48.53 -12.99
C ALA A 80 -9.96 47.80 -14.09
N LEU A 81 -9.89 48.27 -15.33
CA LEU A 81 -10.55 47.67 -16.48
C LEU A 81 -10.04 46.26 -16.78
N THR A 82 -8.72 46.03 -16.67
CA THR A 82 -8.09 44.71 -16.88
C THR A 82 -8.53 43.71 -15.81
N ARG A 83 -8.61 44.13 -14.53
CA ARG A 83 -9.14 43.29 -13.46
C ARG A 83 -10.61 42.92 -13.65
N GLN A 84 -11.42 43.89 -14.08
CA GLN A 84 -12.84 43.62 -14.36
C GLN A 84 -12.98 42.65 -15.54
N LEU A 85 -12.22 42.84 -16.62
CA LEU A 85 -12.22 41.93 -17.77
C LEU A 85 -11.84 40.49 -17.36
N LYS A 86 -10.84 40.33 -16.49
CA LYS A 86 -10.45 39.02 -15.94
C LYS A 86 -11.58 38.35 -15.16
N LYS A 87 -12.24 39.09 -14.27
CA LYS A 87 -13.40 38.58 -13.51
C LYS A 87 -14.56 38.15 -14.42
N LEU A 88 -14.80 38.90 -15.49
CA LEU A 88 -15.83 38.54 -16.48
C LEU A 88 -15.43 37.32 -17.33
N SER A 89 -14.12 37.12 -17.58
CA SER A 89 -13.57 35.97 -18.31
C SER A 89 -13.54 34.68 -17.47
N ASP A 90 -13.29 34.77 -16.16
CA ASP A 90 -13.26 33.60 -15.27
C ASP A 90 -14.67 33.00 -15.04
N GLY A 91 -15.73 33.77 -15.34
CA GLY A 91 -17.13 33.39 -15.21
C GLY A 91 -17.83 32.90 -16.48
N GLN A 92 -17.18 32.89 -17.65
CA GLN A 92 -17.78 32.37 -18.89
C GLN A 92 -16.81 31.46 -19.67
N PRO A 93 -17.24 30.26 -20.11
CA PRO A 93 -16.46 29.45 -21.04
C PRO A 93 -16.32 30.20 -22.37
N ALA A 94 -15.08 30.43 -22.81
CA ALA A 94 -14.78 31.18 -24.02
C ALA A 94 -15.46 30.57 -25.27
N GLU A 95 -16.49 31.24 -25.79
CA GLU A 95 -17.00 31.00 -27.14
C GLU A 95 -16.07 31.68 -28.16
N VAL A 96 -15.12 30.92 -28.68
CA VAL A 96 -14.32 31.32 -29.83
C VAL A 96 -15.15 31.05 -31.09
N ALA A 97 -15.61 32.14 -31.72
CA ALA A 97 -16.21 32.13 -33.05
C ALA A 97 -15.16 31.69 -34.09
N GLY A 98 -15.17 30.40 -34.38
CA GLY A 98 -14.39 29.77 -35.44
C GLY A 98 -14.77 28.30 -35.41
N GLY A 99 -15.44 27.83 -36.46
CA GLY A 99 -15.94 26.46 -36.56
C GLY A 99 -14.86 25.43 -36.28
N LYS A 100 -14.74 25.02 -35.02
CA LYS A 100 -14.09 23.79 -34.60
C LYS A 100 -15.19 22.90 -34.10
N LYS A 101 -15.35 21.75 -34.77
CA LYS A 101 -16.19 20.63 -34.33
C LYS A 101 -16.12 20.53 -32.80
N PRO A 102 -17.24 20.32 -32.10
CA PRO A 102 -17.25 20.27 -30.64
C PRO A 102 -16.14 19.32 -30.21
N ARG A 103 -15.14 19.85 -29.51
CA ARG A 103 -14.02 19.06 -29.01
C ARG A 103 -14.67 18.13 -27.99
N GLN A 104 -15.01 16.91 -28.41
CA GLN A 104 -15.55 15.88 -27.53
C GLN A 104 -14.67 15.88 -26.29
N ARG A 105 -15.26 16.14 -25.12
CA ARG A 105 -14.56 15.94 -23.85
C ARG A 105 -14.07 14.50 -23.90
N LYS A 106 -12.75 14.29 -24.04
CA LYS A 106 -12.16 12.95 -23.99
C LYS A 106 -12.68 12.31 -22.71
N ALA A 107 -13.43 11.21 -22.85
CA ALA A 107 -13.93 10.49 -21.69
C ALA A 107 -12.74 10.12 -20.81
N LYS A 108 -12.81 10.45 -19.51
CA LYS A 108 -11.73 10.11 -18.58
C LYS A 108 -11.65 8.59 -18.46
N ASN A 109 -10.43 8.06 -18.34
CA ASN A 109 -10.19 6.62 -18.18
C ASN A 109 -10.92 5.78 -19.25
N HIS A 110 -10.78 6.19 -20.50
CA HIS A 110 -11.48 5.60 -21.64
C HIS A 110 -10.56 4.74 -22.48
N PHE A 111 -11.05 3.56 -22.85
CA PHE A 111 -10.43 2.67 -23.81
C PHE A 111 -11.35 2.56 -25.03
N SER A 112 -10.80 2.80 -26.22
CA SER A 112 -11.45 2.44 -27.48
C SER A 112 -11.41 0.93 -27.71
N GLN A 113 -12.27 0.39 -28.57
CA GLN A 113 -12.28 -1.04 -28.89
C GLN A 113 -10.94 -1.52 -29.48
N ALA A 114 -10.29 -0.69 -30.31
CA ALA A 114 -8.96 -0.98 -30.83
C ALA A 114 -7.91 -1.06 -29.71
N GLN A 115 -7.97 -0.16 -28.72
CA GLN A 115 -7.08 -0.22 -27.56
C GLN A 115 -7.36 -1.43 -26.68
N ILE A 116 -8.61 -1.83 -26.48
CA ILE A 116 -8.97 -3.04 -25.72
C ILE A 116 -8.43 -4.30 -26.42
N ALA A 117 -8.56 -4.38 -27.75
CA ALA A 117 -8.03 -5.48 -28.53
C ALA A 117 -6.50 -5.55 -28.46
N ALA A 118 -5.81 -4.42 -28.69
CA ALA A 118 -4.36 -4.33 -28.59
C ALA A 118 -3.86 -4.64 -27.17
N LEU A 119 -4.56 -4.16 -26.13
CA LEU A 119 -4.24 -4.45 -24.74
C LEU A 119 -4.35 -5.95 -24.45
N ARG A 120 -5.41 -6.59 -24.95
CA ARG A 120 -5.60 -8.04 -24.80
C ARG A 120 -4.48 -8.82 -25.49
N GLU A 121 -4.13 -8.46 -26.71
CA GLU A 121 -3.04 -9.09 -27.46
C GLU A 121 -1.70 -8.97 -26.72
N LYS A 122 -1.34 -7.76 -26.29
CA LYS A 122 -0.11 -7.50 -25.51
C LYS A 122 -0.06 -8.32 -24.22
N ILE A 123 -1.15 -8.29 -23.44
CA ILE A 123 -1.21 -9.03 -22.18
C ILE A 123 -1.02 -10.52 -22.46
N LEU A 124 -1.82 -11.11 -23.34
CA LEU A 124 -1.78 -12.55 -23.60
C LEU A 124 -0.47 -13.01 -24.23
N GLY A 125 0.16 -12.20 -25.09
CA GLY A 125 1.46 -12.50 -25.68
C GLY A 125 2.64 -12.38 -24.71
N SER A 126 2.45 -11.77 -23.55
CA SER A 126 3.50 -11.57 -22.53
C SER A 126 3.44 -12.55 -21.36
N LEU A 127 2.47 -13.46 -21.34
CA LEU A 127 2.24 -14.34 -20.19
C LEU A 127 3.22 -15.52 -20.18
N ALA A 128 3.79 -15.79 -19.00
CA ALA A 128 4.50 -17.04 -18.73
C ALA A 128 3.51 -18.22 -18.61
N TRP A 129 4.03 -19.45 -18.69
CA TRP A 129 3.23 -20.70 -18.69
C TRP A 129 2.15 -20.74 -17.60
N HIS A 130 2.52 -20.51 -16.34
CA HIS A 130 1.59 -20.56 -15.21
C HIS A 130 0.51 -19.46 -15.30
N GLN A 131 0.87 -18.29 -15.83
CA GLN A 131 -0.04 -17.17 -16.02
C GLN A 131 -1.06 -17.45 -17.15
N VAL A 132 -0.65 -18.15 -18.21
CA VAL A 132 -1.57 -18.67 -19.24
C VAL A 132 -2.57 -19.64 -18.63
N GLY A 133 -2.10 -20.57 -17.78
CA GLY A 133 -2.96 -21.49 -17.03
C GLY A 133 -3.98 -20.75 -16.14
N TRP A 134 -3.53 -19.72 -15.41
CA TRP A 134 -4.42 -18.87 -14.62
C TRP A 134 -5.45 -18.14 -15.50
N TYR A 135 -5.09 -17.70 -16.69
CA TYR A 135 -6.01 -17.02 -17.59
C TYR A 135 -7.09 -17.97 -18.15
N ALA A 136 -6.73 -19.21 -18.46
CA ALA A 136 -7.68 -20.24 -18.88
C ALA A 136 -8.76 -20.47 -17.80
N GLU A 137 -8.37 -20.40 -16.52
CA GLU A 137 -9.25 -20.69 -15.38
C GLU A 137 -9.97 -19.46 -14.81
N ARG A 138 -9.80 -18.26 -15.39
CA ARG A 138 -10.33 -16.98 -14.87
C ARG A 138 -11.85 -16.93 -14.64
N ALA A 139 -12.62 -17.79 -15.31
CA ALA A 139 -14.08 -17.85 -15.20
C ALA A 139 -14.58 -18.66 -13.98
N ARG A 140 -13.69 -19.35 -13.26
CA ARG A 140 -14.06 -20.13 -12.07
C ARG A 140 -14.63 -19.22 -10.98
N ARG A 141 -15.68 -19.70 -10.31
CA ARG A 141 -16.32 -18.97 -9.21
C ARG A 141 -15.36 -18.71 -8.04
N ASN A 142 -14.63 -19.74 -7.62
CA ASN A 142 -13.60 -19.62 -6.58
C ASN A 142 -12.30 -20.25 -7.11
N ARG A 143 -11.20 -19.53 -6.92
CA ARG A 143 -9.85 -20.01 -7.19
C ARG A 143 -8.95 -19.71 -6.01
N MET A 144 -8.06 -20.64 -5.66
CA MET A 144 -7.02 -20.43 -4.67
C MET A 144 -5.70 -20.88 -5.25
N ILE A 145 -4.70 -20.01 -5.26
CA ILE A 145 -3.38 -20.30 -5.82
C ILE A 145 -2.33 -20.14 -4.73
N LEU A 146 -1.60 -21.21 -4.45
CA LEU A 146 -0.36 -21.12 -3.70
C LEU A 146 0.78 -20.92 -4.71
N LYS A 147 1.61 -19.90 -4.49
CA LYS A 147 2.63 -19.52 -5.46
C LYS A 147 3.97 -19.24 -4.81
N SER A 148 5.04 -19.45 -5.55
CA SER A 148 6.39 -19.02 -5.21
C SER A 148 6.52 -17.49 -5.16
N ARG A 149 7.51 -16.98 -4.42
CA ARG A 149 7.90 -15.56 -4.51
C ARG A 149 8.42 -15.23 -5.91
N GLN A 150 8.23 -13.98 -6.32
CA GLN A 150 8.79 -13.40 -7.55
C GLN A 150 8.39 -14.04 -8.90
N ILE A 151 7.37 -14.91 -8.99
CA ILE A 151 6.87 -15.43 -10.28
C ILE A 151 5.82 -14.55 -10.99
N GLY A 152 5.73 -13.26 -10.65
CA GLY A 152 4.85 -12.30 -11.32
C GLY A 152 3.34 -12.44 -11.06
N ALA A 153 2.91 -13.03 -9.92
CA ALA A 153 1.49 -13.22 -9.62
C ALA A 153 0.68 -11.90 -9.57
N THR A 154 1.14 -10.92 -8.79
CA THR A 154 0.47 -9.61 -8.67
C THR A 154 0.46 -8.85 -10.00
N TRP A 155 1.57 -8.92 -10.75
CA TRP A 155 1.70 -8.38 -12.10
C TRP A 155 0.65 -8.95 -13.06
N TYR A 156 0.40 -10.27 -12.99
CA TYR A 156 -0.60 -10.95 -13.81
C TYR A 156 -2.03 -10.63 -13.36
N PHE A 157 -2.37 -10.79 -12.08
CA PHE A 157 -3.75 -10.61 -11.62
C PHE A 157 -4.24 -9.17 -11.75
N ALA A 158 -3.34 -8.18 -11.67
CA ALA A 158 -3.64 -6.78 -11.98
C ALA A 158 -4.10 -6.60 -13.44
N ARG A 159 -3.42 -7.26 -14.39
CA ARG A 159 -3.76 -7.27 -15.82
C ARG A 159 -5.05 -8.03 -16.09
N GLU A 160 -5.24 -9.19 -15.45
CA GLU A 160 -6.48 -9.94 -15.53
C GLU A 160 -7.67 -9.08 -15.06
N ALA A 161 -7.54 -8.39 -13.92
CA ALA A 161 -8.57 -7.51 -13.38
C ALA A 161 -8.94 -6.39 -14.38
N LEU A 162 -7.95 -5.74 -15.01
CA LEU A 162 -8.22 -4.71 -16.02
C LEU A 162 -8.97 -5.28 -17.23
N LEU A 163 -8.55 -6.45 -17.74
CA LEU A 163 -9.27 -7.13 -18.83
C LEU A 163 -10.70 -7.49 -18.43
N GLN A 164 -10.93 -7.99 -17.21
CA GLN A 164 -12.26 -8.29 -16.69
C GLN A 164 -13.14 -7.04 -16.57
N ALA A 165 -12.56 -5.88 -16.22
CA ALA A 165 -13.26 -4.61 -16.12
C ALA A 165 -13.64 -4.00 -17.48
N LEU A 166 -12.92 -4.36 -18.54
CA LEU A 166 -13.14 -3.88 -19.90
C LEU A 166 -14.07 -4.76 -20.72
N ARG A 167 -14.56 -5.88 -20.17
CA ARG A 167 -15.45 -6.79 -20.90
C ARG A 167 -16.80 -6.14 -21.23
N ASP A 168 -17.32 -6.46 -22.40
CA ASP A 168 -18.64 -6.10 -22.87
C ASP A 168 -19.70 -7.16 -22.55
N ASP A 169 -19.29 -8.43 -22.42
CA ASP A 169 -20.10 -9.63 -22.18
C ASP A 169 -20.72 -9.78 -20.78
N VAL A 170 -21.06 -8.67 -20.11
CA VAL A 170 -21.72 -8.70 -18.80
C VAL A 170 -23.20 -8.36 -18.89
N LYS A 171 -24.00 -9.01 -18.04
CA LYS A 171 -25.44 -8.72 -17.93
C LYS A 171 -25.69 -7.44 -17.14
N TYR A 172 -24.87 -7.17 -16.11
CA TYR A 172 -25.01 -6.02 -15.23
C TYR A 172 -23.68 -5.29 -15.05
N GLY A 173 -23.70 -3.96 -14.99
CA GLY A 173 -22.48 -3.13 -14.93
C GLY A 173 -21.55 -3.48 -13.75
N TYR A 174 -22.11 -3.82 -12.59
CA TYR A 174 -21.32 -4.19 -11.40
C TYR A 174 -20.44 -5.43 -11.60
N GLN A 175 -20.73 -6.27 -12.60
CA GLN A 175 -19.92 -7.46 -12.91
C GLN A 175 -18.56 -7.09 -13.51
N ARG A 176 -18.37 -5.82 -13.91
CA ARG A 176 -17.07 -5.27 -14.33
C ARG A 176 -16.25 -4.73 -13.17
N ASN A 177 -16.84 -4.55 -11.99
CA ASN A 177 -16.11 -4.01 -10.85
C ASN A 177 -15.06 -5.02 -10.36
N GLN A 178 -13.91 -4.50 -9.95
CA GLN A 178 -12.79 -5.28 -9.45
C GLN A 178 -12.41 -4.76 -8.07
N ILE A 179 -12.17 -5.68 -7.14
CA ILE A 179 -11.83 -5.39 -5.76
C ILE A 179 -10.53 -6.12 -5.45
N SER A 180 -9.44 -5.36 -5.35
CA SER A 180 -8.13 -5.86 -4.94
C SER A 180 -7.97 -5.65 -3.43
N LEU A 181 -7.89 -6.74 -2.69
CA LEU A 181 -7.61 -6.77 -1.25
C LEU A 181 -6.22 -7.39 -1.05
N SER A 182 -5.35 -6.73 -0.30
CA SER A 182 -4.01 -7.24 0.02
C SER A 182 -3.70 -7.03 1.51
N ALA A 183 -2.60 -7.61 2.01
CA ALA A 183 -2.22 -7.56 3.42
C ALA A 183 -1.98 -6.12 3.94
N SER A 184 -1.70 -5.17 3.05
CA SER A 184 -1.60 -3.74 3.35
C SER A 184 -2.15 -2.86 2.21
N ARG A 185 -2.49 -1.61 2.51
CA ARG A 185 -2.92 -0.63 1.49
C ARG A 185 -1.81 -0.32 0.48
N ARG A 186 -0.55 -0.30 0.94
CA ARG A 186 0.61 -0.10 0.06
C ARG A 186 0.77 -1.23 -0.96
N GLN A 187 0.57 -2.49 -0.56
CA GLN A 187 0.57 -3.62 -1.50
C GLN A 187 -0.63 -3.55 -2.47
N ALA A 188 -1.82 -3.17 -1.98
CA ALA A 188 -2.97 -2.93 -2.84
C ALA A 188 -2.72 -1.80 -3.87
N HIS A 189 -1.87 -0.82 -3.55
CA HIS A 189 -1.45 0.19 -4.52
C HIS A 189 -0.44 -0.31 -5.57
N GLN A 190 0.28 -1.42 -5.34
CA GLN A 190 1.06 -2.07 -6.41
C GLN A 190 0.16 -2.63 -7.50
N PHE A 191 -0.97 -3.23 -7.13
CA PHE A 191 -2.03 -3.63 -8.06
C PHE A 191 -2.46 -2.47 -8.97
N ARG A 192 -2.69 -1.30 -8.37
CA ARG A 192 -3.00 -0.06 -9.11
C ARG A 192 -1.87 0.34 -10.06
N GLY A 193 -0.62 0.30 -9.59
CA GLY A 193 0.55 0.63 -10.39
C GLY A 193 0.65 -0.22 -11.67
N PHE A 194 0.52 -1.55 -11.54
CA PHE A 194 0.54 -2.46 -12.69
C PHE A 194 -0.61 -2.20 -13.68
N ILE A 195 -1.82 -1.90 -13.18
CA ILE A 195 -2.97 -1.53 -14.03
C ILE A 195 -2.69 -0.23 -14.81
N GLN A 196 -2.09 0.76 -14.17
CA GLN A 196 -1.75 2.02 -14.82
C GLN A 196 -0.65 1.82 -15.87
N GLN A 197 0.39 1.04 -15.55
CA GLN A 197 1.48 0.73 -16.48
C GLN A 197 0.98 0.04 -17.74
N VAL A 198 0.19 -1.04 -17.61
CA VAL A 198 -0.30 -1.78 -18.78
C VAL A 198 -1.30 -0.94 -19.60
N ALA A 199 -2.06 -0.04 -18.98
CA ALA A 199 -2.93 0.89 -19.70
C ALA A 199 -2.14 1.92 -20.52
N GLN A 200 -0.99 2.38 -20.01
CA GLN A 200 -0.09 3.28 -20.74
C GLN A 200 0.49 2.63 -21.99
N GLU A 201 0.67 1.30 -22.01
CA GLU A 201 1.14 0.57 -23.20
C GLU A 201 0.19 0.68 -24.41
N VAL A 202 -1.06 1.11 -24.20
CA VAL A 202 -2.05 1.39 -25.26
C VAL A 202 -2.50 2.86 -25.26
N ASP A 203 -1.64 3.75 -24.77
CA ASP A 203 -1.85 5.21 -24.72
C ASP A 203 -3.05 5.66 -23.88
N VAL A 204 -3.39 4.91 -22.82
CA VAL A 204 -4.46 5.27 -21.87
C VAL A 204 -3.86 5.65 -20.51
N GLU A 205 -3.97 6.93 -20.16
CA GLU A 205 -3.63 7.43 -18.83
C GLU A 205 -4.81 7.23 -17.86
N LEU A 206 -4.67 6.32 -16.90
CA LEU A 206 -5.67 6.08 -15.86
C LEU A 206 -5.47 6.99 -14.64
N LYS A 207 -6.51 7.74 -14.29
CA LYS A 207 -6.56 8.66 -13.14
C LYS A 207 -7.52 8.17 -12.07
N GLY A 208 -7.15 8.40 -10.81
CA GLY A 208 -7.92 8.03 -9.62
C GLY A 208 -6.98 7.77 -8.44
N GLY A 209 -7.31 8.29 -7.27
CA GLY A 209 -6.54 8.10 -6.03
C GLY A 209 -6.85 6.74 -5.41
N ASP A 210 -7.91 6.69 -4.61
CA ASP A 210 -8.33 5.48 -3.88
C ASP A 210 -9.04 4.43 -4.73
N LYS A 211 -9.71 4.87 -5.81
CA LYS A 211 -10.32 4.01 -6.83
C LYS A 211 -10.11 4.57 -8.23
N ILE A 212 -10.15 3.69 -9.22
CA ILE A 212 -10.18 4.07 -10.65
C ILE A 212 -11.57 3.76 -11.18
N VAL A 213 -12.22 4.75 -11.80
CA VAL A 213 -13.53 4.57 -12.47
C VAL A 213 -13.30 4.67 -13.98
N LEU A 214 -13.59 3.60 -14.70
CA LEU A 214 -13.47 3.53 -16.15
C LEU A 214 -14.68 4.18 -16.81
N SER A 215 -14.51 4.69 -18.04
CA SER A 215 -15.59 5.32 -18.81
C SER A 215 -16.80 4.40 -19.08
N ASN A 216 -16.62 3.08 -19.00
CA ASN A 216 -17.69 2.07 -19.15
C ASN A 216 -18.45 1.80 -17.83
N GLY A 217 -18.16 2.57 -16.77
CA GLY A 217 -18.79 2.46 -15.45
C GLY A 217 -18.14 1.44 -14.51
N ALA A 218 -17.11 0.71 -14.94
CA ALA A 218 -16.41 -0.23 -14.07
C ALA A 218 -15.60 0.51 -12.99
N GLU A 219 -15.69 0.03 -11.75
CA GLU A 219 -14.90 0.54 -10.64
C GLU A 219 -13.81 -0.45 -10.22
N LEU A 220 -12.57 0.05 -10.08
CA LEU A 220 -11.42 -0.68 -9.57
C LEU A 220 -11.08 -0.15 -8.17
N HIS A 221 -11.29 -0.98 -7.16
CA HIS A 221 -11.08 -0.67 -5.74
C HIS A 221 -9.80 -1.33 -5.22
N PHE A 222 -9.01 -0.59 -4.45
CA PHE A 222 -7.74 -1.06 -3.87
C PHE A 222 -7.79 -0.92 -2.33
N LEU A 223 -7.95 -2.04 -1.63
CA LEU A 223 -8.28 -2.10 -0.21
C LEU A 223 -7.16 -2.77 0.60
N GLY A 224 -6.92 -2.25 1.81
CA GLY A 224 -6.06 -2.88 2.81
C GLY A 224 -6.85 -3.75 3.81
N THR A 225 -6.21 -4.17 4.90
CA THR A 225 -6.72 -5.16 5.87
C THR A 225 -7.72 -4.64 6.90
N SER A 226 -8.36 -3.50 6.68
CA SER A 226 -9.43 -3.01 7.56
C SER A 226 -10.78 -3.61 7.19
N ALA A 227 -11.31 -4.50 8.03
CA ALA A 227 -12.62 -5.11 7.85
C ALA A 227 -13.78 -4.09 7.81
N ALA A 228 -13.62 -2.92 8.41
CA ALA A 228 -14.58 -1.82 8.35
C ALA A 228 -14.64 -1.19 6.95
N THR A 229 -13.51 -1.15 6.23
CA THR A 229 -13.42 -0.61 4.87
C THR A 229 -13.88 -1.58 3.79
N ALA A 230 -14.07 -2.87 4.10
CA ALA A 230 -14.26 -3.95 3.12
C ALA A 230 -15.70 -4.48 3.00
N GLN A 231 -16.74 -3.76 3.47
CA GLN A 231 -18.10 -4.32 3.59
C GLN A 231 -19.08 -3.97 2.46
N SER A 232 -18.91 -2.83 1.79
CA SER A 232 -19.98 -2.22 0.99
C SER A 232 -19.85 -2.40 -0.53
N TYR A 233 -18.72 -2.92 -1.02
CA TYR A 233 -18.48 -2.99 -2.46
C TYR A 233 -19.11 -4.24 -3.09
N THR A 234 -19.41 -4.16 -4.40
CA THR A 234 -19.87 -5.29 -5.22
C THR A 234 -18.97 -5.40 -6.44
N GLY A 235 -18.32 -6.55 -6.63
CA GLY A 235 -17.39 -6.80 -7.74
C GLY A 235 -16.67 -8.14 -7.63
N ASN A 236 -15.79 -8.41 -8.60
CA ASN A 236 -14.91 -9.59 -8.56
C ASN A 236 -13.80 -9.35 -7.54
N LEU A 237 -13.53 -10.33 -6.69
CA LEU A 237 -12.56 -10.22 -5.60
C LEU A 237 -11.23 -10.86 -5.98
N PHE A 238 -10.14 -10.11 -5.83
CA PHE A 238 -8.77 -10.60 -5.81
C PHE A 238 -8.22 -10.40 -4.39
N PHE A 239 -7.89 -11.48 -3.69
CA PHE A 239 -7.32 -11.45 -2.36
C PHE A 239 -5.88 -11.95 -2.40
N ASP A 240 -4.96 -10.98 -2.41
CA ASP A 240 -3.52 -11.12 -2.43
C ASP A 240 -2.94 -11.40 -1.04
N GLU A 241 -1.85 -12.16 -0.99
CA GLU A 241 -1.09 -12.56 0.20
C GLU A 241 -1.98 -12.93 1.41
N PHE A 242 -3.01 -13.75 1.15
CA PHE A 242 -4.00 -14.10 2.16
C PHE A 242 -3.45 -14.97 3.31
N PHE A 243 -2.29 -15.62 3.16
CA PHE A 243 -1.57 -16.28 4.27
C PHE A 243 -0.71 -15.33 5.12
N TRP A 244 -0.56 -14.07 4.70
CA TRP A 244 0.16 -13.01 5.42
C TRP A 244 -0.81 -11.98 6.02
N THR A 245 -2.08 -12.32 6.10
CA THR A 245 -3.14 -11.42 6.55
C THR A 245 -3.61 -11.82 7.95
N SER A 246 -3.41 -10.93 8.92
CA SER A 246 -3.99 -11.03 10.26
C SER A 246 -5.52 -11.08 10.20
N ASN A 247 -6.17 -11.80 11.13
CA ASN A 247 -7.63 -11.88 11.22
C ASN A 247 -8.30 -12.33 9.90
N PHE A 248 -7.65 -13.29 9.22
CA PHE A 248 -8.08 -13.80 7.93
C PHE A 248 -9.52 -14.30 7.96
N ALA A 249 -9.94 -15.01 9.00
CA ALA A 249 -11.27 -15.60 9.07
C ALA A 249 -12.39 -14.55 8.97
N ASN A 250 -12.22 -13.41 9.67
CA ASN A 250 -13.15 -12.29 9.59
C ASN A 250 -13.04 -11.57 8.24
N LEU A 251 -11.83 -11.21 7.81
CA LEU A 251 -11.63 -10.51 6.54
C LEU A 251 -12.19 -11.28 5.35
N ARG A 252 -11.94 -12.60 5.28
CA ARG A 252 -12.50 -13.47 4.25
C ARG A 252 -14.02 -13.54 4.30
N LYS A 253 -14.62 -13.53 5.51
CA LYS A 253 -16.09 -13.50 5.66
C LYS A 253 -16.66 -12.22 5.05
N VAL A 254 -16.09 -11.08 5.39
CA VAL A 254 -16.54 -9.76 4.91
C VAL A 254 -16.25 -9.59 3.42
N ALA A 255 -15.01 -9.84 2.99
CA ALA A 255 -14.59 -9.67 1.61
C ALA A 255 -15.28 -10.66 0.66
N GLY A 256 -15.46 -11.91 1.10
CA GLY A 256 -16.25 -12.89 0.37
C GLY A 256 -17.69 -12.42 0.11
N ALA A 257 -18.27 -11.64 1.02
CA ALA A 257 -19.62 -11.09 0.86
C ALA A 257 -19.73 -10.10 -0.31
N MET A 258 -18.66 -9.35 -0.62
CA MET A 258 -18.61 -8.40 -1.75
C MET A 258 -18.81 -9.09 -3.12
N ALA A 259 -18.41 -10.36 -3.23
CA ALA A 259 -18.52 -11.16 -4.45
C ALA A 259 -19.62 -12.24 -4.34
N THR A 260 -20.76 -11.93 -3.70
CA THR A 260 -21.84 -12.91 -3.47
C THR A 260 -22.72 -13.12 -4.70
N GLN A 261 -22.95 -12.09 -5.51
CA GLN A 261 -23.90 -12.15 -6.63
C GLN A 261 -23.44 -13.12 -7.74
N LYS A 262 -24.38 -13.68 -8.51
CA LYS A 262 -24.09 -14.61 -9.61
C LYS A 262 -23.21 -13.94 -10.68
N GLY A 263 -22.22 -14.67 -11.18
CA GLY A 263 -21.28 -14.20 -12.19
C GLY A 263 -20.05 -13.45 -11.66
N LEU A 264 -20.01 -13.11 -10.36
CA LEU A 264 -18.80 -12.58 -9.72
C LEU A 264 -17.86 -13.73 -9.33
N THR A 265 -16.55 -13.48 -9.41
CA THR A 265 -15.49 -14.44 -9.06
C THR A 265 -14.76 -14.04 -7.78
N ARG A 266 -14.07 -15.02 -7.17
CA ARG A 266 -13.19 -14.84 -6.02
C ARG A 266 -11.88 -15.57 -6.29
N THR A 267 -10.79 -14.84 -6.39
CA THR A 267 -9.45 -15.38 -6.57
C THR A 267 -8.62 -15.05 -5.34
N TYR A 268 -8.13 -16.07 -4.64
CA TYR A 268 -7.18 -15.94 -3.54
C TYR A 268 -5.82 -16.41 -4.02
N PHE A 269 -4.75 -15.70 -3.72
CA PHE A 269 -3.41 -16.14 -4.08
C PHE A 269 -2.38 -15.61 -3.08
N SER A 270 -1.36 -16.40 -2.78
CA SER A 270 -0.41 -16.09 -1.70
C SER A 270 0.81 -17.00 -1.78
N THR A 271 1.95 -16.59 -1.22
CA THR A 271 2.93 -17.60 -0.76
C THR A 271 2.41 -18.28 0.50
N PRO A 272 2.80 -19.54 0.81
CA PRO A 272 2.45 -20.15 2.07
C PRO A 272 3.14 -19.43 3.23
N TYR A 273 2.71 -19.78 4.44
CA TYR A 273 3.35 -19.32 5.65
C TYR A 273 3.49 -20.45 6.66
N SER A 274 2.49 -20.68 7.52
CA SER A 274 2.51 -21.78 8.50
C SER A 274 1.20 -22.55 8.52
N GLU A 275 1.26 -23.82 8.92
CA GLU A 275 0.10 -24.67 9.22
C GLU A 275 -0.77 -24.12 10.36
N THR A 276 -0.19 -23.30 11.24
CA THR A 276 -0.91 -22.66 12.35
C THR A 276 -1.75 -21.46 11.90
N HIS A 277 -1.55 -20.94 10.69
CA HIS A 277 -2.25 -19.75 10.21
C HIS A 277 -3.76 -20.00 10.00
N GLU A 278 -4.62 -19.02 10.31
CA GLU A 278 -6.09 -19.15 10.18
C GLU A 278 -6.58 -19.53 8.77
N ALA A 279 -5.79 -19.19 7.74
CA ALA A 279 -6.10 -19.54 6.36
C ALA A 279 -5.78 -21.00 6.01
N TYR A 280 -4.96 -21.69 6.82
CA TYR A 280 -4.55 -23.07 6.53
C TYR A 280 -5.74 -24.04 6.51
N PRO A 281 -6.66 -24.04 7.51
CA PRO A 281 -7.89 -24.85 7.42
C PRO A 281 -8.80 -24.50 6.23
N PHE A 282 -8.72 -23.28 5.69
CA PHE A 282 -9.47 -22.89 4.51
C PHE A 282 -8.84 -23.44 3.22
N TRP A 283 -7.51 -23.44 3.13
CA TRP A 283 -6.76 -24.06 2.05
C TRP A 283 -6.94 -25.58 2.01
N THR A 284 -6.73 -26.27 3.13
CA THR A 284 -6.79 -27.74 3.26
C THR A 284 -8.21 -28.31 3.22
N GLY A 285 -9.24 -27.48 3.14
CA GLY A 285 -10.63 -27.94 3.19
C GLY A 285 -11.10 -28.39 4.58
N ALA A 286 -10.24 -28.39 5.61
CA ALA A 286 -10.62 -28.72 6.98
C ALA A 286 -11.78 -27.86 7.50
N ARG A 287 -11.78 -26.57 7.17
CA ARG A 287 -12.89 -25.64 7.46
C ARG A 287 -14.19 -26.04 6.76
N TRP A 288 -14.11 -26.57 5.54
CA TRP A 288 -15.28 -27.10 4.84
C TRP A 288 -15.80 -28.35 5.57
N ASN A 289 -14.92 -29.22 6.04
CA ASN A 289 -15.29 -30.42 6.81
C ASN A 289 -15.81 -30.15 8.23
N GLU A 290 -15.51 -29.00 8.83
CA GLU A 290 -15.78 -28.69 10.24
C GLU A 290 -17.25 -28.95 10.67
N LYS A 291 -18.21 -28.58 9.82
CA LYS A 291 -19.65 -28.73 10.11
C LYS A 291 -20.29 -29.98 9.49
N ARG A 292 -19.48 -30.89 8.94
CA ARG A 292 -19.96 -32.12 8.28
C ARG A 292 -19.83 -33.31 9.24
N ASN A 293 -20.79 -34.22 9.16
CA ASN A 293 -20.75 -35.48 9.90
C ASN A 293 -19.52 -36.29 9.46
N LYS A 294 -18.97 -37.13 10.34
CA LYS A 294 -17.73 -37.90 10.09
C LYS A 294 -17.76 -38.66 8.76
N ALA A 295 -18.90 -39.26 8.39
CA ALA A 295 -19.09 -39.99 7.15
C ALA A 295 -19.13 -39.11 5.87
N GLN A 296 -19.31 -37.79 6.01
CA GLN A 296 -19.40 -36.84 4.91
C GLN A 296 -18.13 -35.96 4.79
N LYS A 297 -17.17 -36.13 5.72
CA LYS A 297 -15.88 -35.45 5.62
C LYS A 297 -15.10 -36.07 4.47
N ILE A 298 -14.58 -35.21 3.60
CA ILE A 298 -13.77 -35.62 2.45
C ILE A 298 -12.37 -35.10 2.70
N ASP A 299 -11.36 -35.96 2.58
CA ASP A 299 -9.98 -35.51 2.66
C ASP A 299 -9.57 -34.81 1.36
N PHE A 300 -8.88 -33.69 1.46
CA PHE A 300 -8.44 -32.90 0.32
C PHE A 300 -6.95 -33.17 0.17
N ASP A 301 -6.58 -33.89 -0.90
CA ASP A 301 -5.17 -33.97 -1.24
C ASP A 301 -4.71 -32.62 -1.79
N VAL A 302 -4.05 -31.87 -0.92
CA VAL A 302 -3.48 -30.54 -1.22
C VAL A 302 -1.97 -30.59 -1.45
N SER A 303 -1.42 -31.77 -1.74
CA SER A 303 -0.02 -31.91 -2.08
C SER A 303 0.30 -31.26 -3.42
N TRP A 304 1.55 -30.81 -3.60
CA TRP A 304 2.03 -30.28 -4.88
C TRP A 304 1.81 -31.27 -6.03
N LYS A 305 2.05 -32.57 -5.82
CA LYS A 305 1.87 -33.61 -6.85
C LYS A 305 0.45 -33.63 -7.42
N THR A 306 -0.55 -33.34 -6.60
CA THR A 306 -1.96 -33.34 -7.00
C THR A 306 -2.41 -31.98 -7.52
N LEU A 307 -1.81 -30.89 -7.05
CA LEU A 307 -2.24 -29.52 -7.34
C LEU A 307 -1.37 -28.74 -8.33
N ASN A 308 -0.21 -29.24 -8.78
CA ASN A 308 0.71 -28.48 -9.66
C ASN A 308 0.05 -28.03 -10.98
N SER A 309 -0.86 -28.85 -11.51
CA SER A 309 -1.58 -28.60 -12.77
C SER A 309 -2.97 -27.96 -12.55
N GLY A 310 -3.33 -27.70 -11.29
CA GLY A 310 -4.62 -27.17 -10.92
C GLY A 310 -5.73 -28.22 -10.85
N LEU A 311 -6.54 -28.20 -9.79
CA LEU A 311 -7.62 -29.16 -9.57
C LEU A 311 -8.88 -28.48 -9.02
N LEU A 312 -10.05 -28.86 -9.52
CA LEU A 312 -11.32 -28.46 -8.92
C LEU A 312 -11.64 -29.40 -7.74
N CYS A 313 -11.48 -28.91 -6.52
CA CYS A 313 -11.68 -29.69 -5.31
C CYS A 313 -13.18 -29.82 -4.91
N PRO A 314 -13.53 -30.70 -3.96
CA PRO A 314 -14.90 -30.97 -3.55
C PRO A 314 -15.71 -29.76 -3.06
N ASP A 315 -15.04 -28.74 -2.51
CA ASP A 315 -15.67 -27.49 -2.09
C ASP A 315 -16.02 -26.54 -3.26
N LYS A 316 -15.81 -26.98 -4.50
CA LYS A 316 -15.99 -26.22 -5.75
C LYS A 316 -15.04 -25.02 -5.86
N THR A 317 -13.88 -25.14 -5.25
CA THR A 317 -12.77 -24.19 -5.40
C THR A 317 -11.68 -24.84 -6.22
N TRP A 318 -11.27 -24.17 -7.30
CA TRP A 318 -10.12 -24.60 -8.09
C TRP A 318 -8.84 -24.21 -7.35
N ARG A 319 -7.95 -25.17 -7.10
CA ARG A 319 -6.69 -24.98 -6.37
C ARG A 319 -5.50 -25.29 -7.25
N GLN A 320 -4.43 -24.50 -7.15
CA GLN A 320 -3.15 -24.80 -7.80
C GLN A 320 -1.98 -24.43 -6.88
N ILE A 321 -0.89 -25.18 -6.98
CA ILE A 321 0.43 -24.83 -6.42
C ILE A 321 1.39 -24.56 -7.59
N VAL A 322 2.14 -23.45 -7.55
CA VAL A 322 3.16 -23.13 -8.56
C VAL A 322 4.47 -22.77 -7.84
N THR A 323 5.47 -23.64 -7.94
CA THR A 323 6.80 -23.44 -7.37
C THR A 323 7.70 -22.63 -8.31
N LEU A 324 8.87 -22.19 -7.82
CA LEU A 324 9.88 -21.57 -8.68
C LEU A 324 10.38 -22.57 -9.73
N GLN A 325 10.65 -23.81 -9.32
CA GLN A 325 11.08 -24.88 -10.22
C GLN A 325 10.06 -25.12 -11.34
N ASP A 326 8.76 -25.19 -11.00
CA ASP A 326 7.69 -25.33 -12.01
C ASP A 326 7.76 -24.23 -13.07
N ALA A 327 8.01 -22.99 -12.66
CA ALA A 327 8.12 -21.87 -13.59
C ALA A 327 9.36 -21.99 -14.48
N ILE A 328 10.52 -22.31 -13.90
CA ILE A 328 11.80 -22.46 -14.62
C ILE A 328 11.72 -23.60 -15.64
N ASP A 329 11.20 -24.76 -15.23
CA ASP A 329 11.01 -25.93 -16.08
C ASP A 329 10.13 -25.64 -17.31
N HIS A 330 9.30 -24.59 -17.22
CA HIS A 330 8.41 -24.12 -18.29
C HIS A 330 8.87 -22.79 -18.93
N GLY A 331 10.16 -22.46 -18.85
CA GLY A 331 10.77 -21.35 -19.59
C GLY A 331 10.76 -20.00 -18.87
N TRP A 332 10.74 -19.99 -17.54
CA TRP A 332 10.97 -18.77 -16.76
C TRP A 332 12.46 -18.43 -16.70
N GLU A 333 12.87 -17.39 -17.43
CA GLU A 333 14.28 -17.01 -17.60
C GLU A 333 14.74 -15.86 -16.67
N TYR A 334 13.85 -15.33 -15.83
CA TYR A 334 14.12 -14.13 -15.03
C TYR A 334 14.73 -14.42 -13.66
N THR A 335 15.03 -15.67 -13.35
CA THR A 335 15.50 -16.08 -12.03
C THR A 335 16.56 -17.16 -12.18
N ASP A 336 17.72 -16.92 -11.58
CA ASP A 336 18.77 -17.93 -11.44
C ASP A 336 18.46 -18.80 -10.22
N LEU A 337 18.27 -20.10 -10.44
CA LEU A 337 17.91 -21.03 -9.39
C LEU A 337 19.07 -21.27 -8.42
N ASP A 338 20.29 -21.34 -8.93
CA ASP A 338 21.47 -21.66 -8.14
C ASP A 338 21.78 -20.51 -7.18
N GLU A 339 21.66 -19.26 -7.64
CA GLU A 339 21.78 -18.07 -6.77
C GLU A 339 20.74 -18.09 -5.65
N ILE A 340 19.46 -18.36 -5.98
CA ILE A 340 18.39 -18.41 -5.00
C ILE A 340 18.61 -19.53 -3.97
N MET A 341 19.12 -20.69 -4.39
CA MET A 341 19.43 -21.78 -3.48
C MET A 341 20.65 -21.49 -2.60
N ASP A 342 21.63 -20.72 -3.07
CA ASP A 342 22.81 -20.33 -2.30
C ASP A 342 22.50 -19.24 -1.25
N GLU A 343 21.62 -18.29 -1.60
CA GLU A 343 21.25 -17.16 -0.72
C GLU A 343 20.28 -17.54 0.41
N ASN A 344 19.61 -18.69 0.34
CA ASN A 344 18.55 -19.08 1.28
C ASN A 344 18.89 -20.38 2.01
N SER A 345 18.53 -20.47 3.29
CA SER A 345 18.59 -21.76 3.98
C SER A 345 17.63 -22.77 3.33
N PRO A 346 17.84 -24.09 3.49
CA PRO A 346 16.94 -25.10 2.93
C PRO A 346 15.47 -24.88 3.32
N ASP A 347 15.19 -24.51 4.57
CA ASP A 347 13.83 -24.29 5.05
C ASP A 347 13.19 -23.03 4.47
N GLU A 348 13.96 -21.93 4.32
CA GLU A 348 13.50 -20.72 3.66
C GLU A 348 13.23 -20.98 2.18
N TYR A 349 14.11 -21.74 1.51
CA TYR A 349 13.93 -22.10 0.12
C TYR A 349 12.64 -22.91 -0.08
N GLN A 350 12.43 -23.92 0.78
CA GLN A 350 11.21 -24.74 0.73
C GLN A 350 9.95 -23.91 0.95
N ASN A 351 9.95 -22.99 1.91
CA ASN A 351 8.77 -22.16 2.19
C ASN A 351 8.50 -21.13 1.09
N LEU A 352 9.52 -20.34 0.73
CA LEU A 352 9.37 -19.18 -0.14
C LEU A 352 9.23 -19.55 -1.62
N TYR A 353 9.91 -20.63 -2.05
CA TYR A 353 10.02 -20.99 -3.47
C TYR A 353 9.42 -22.35 -3.82
N CYS A 354 9.42 -23.33 -2.91
CA CYS A 354 8.75 -24.62 -3.12
C CYS A 354 7.31 -24.68 -2.60
N CYS A 355 6.81 -23.59 -2.04
CA CYS A 355 5.46 -23.48 -1.51
C CYS A 355 5.13 -24.46 -0.37
N GLU A 356 6.11 -24.82 0.46
CA GLU A 356 5.88 -25.66 1.64
C GLU A 356 5.44 -24.85 2.87
N PHE A 357 4.51 -25.37 3.66
CA PHE A 357 4.11 -24.72 4.91
C PHE A 357 5.11 -25.03 6.03
N VAL A 358 5.43 -24.01 6.83
CA VAL A 358 6.15 -24.23 8.09
C VAL A 358 5.26 -25.04 9.03
N ARG A 359 5.72 -26.26 9.36
CA ARG A 359 4.99 -27.23 10.21
C ARG A 359 4.80 -26.73 11.63
N ASP A 360 3.71 -27.17 12.25
CA ASP A 360 3.48 -26.96 13.68
C ASP A 360 4.39 -27.87 14.52
N GLY A 361 5.10 -27.28 15.47
CA GLY A 361 6.01 -28.00 16.37
C GLY A 361 7.13 -27.10 16.91
N GLU A 362 7.19 -26.96 18.23
CA GLU A 362 8.26 -26.34 19.04
C GLU A 362 8.33 -24.81 19.14
N SER A 363 7.66 -24.00 18.31
CA SER A 363 7.74 -22.53 18.45
C SER A 363 7.12 -22.05 19.76
N ALA A 364 7.82 -21.14 20.44
CA ALA A 364 7.41 -20.57 21.72
C ALA A 364 6.25 -19.58 21.54
N PHE A 365 6.16 -18.93 20.39
CA PHE A 365 5.19 -17.89 20.09
C PHE A 365 4.17 -18.38 19.06
N ASN A 366 2.88 -18.21 19.37
CA ASN A 366 1.85 -18.50 18.38
C ASN A 366 1.86 -17.43 17.30
N LEU A 367 1.96 -17.89 16.06
CA LEU A 367 2.18 -17.03 14.92
C LEU A 367 1.00 -16.11 14.59
N ASN A 368 -0.23 -16.55 14.82
CA ASN A 368 -1.41 -15.69 14.66
C ASN A 368 -1.42 -14.57 15.70
N LEU A 369 -0.96 -14.85 16.92
CA LEU A 369 -0.84 -13.82 17.96
C LEU A 369 0.23 -12.80 17.59
N LEU A 370 1.37 -13.23 17.03
CA LEU A 370 2.38 -12.32 16.50
C LEU A 370 1.79 -11.42 15.42
N PHE A 371 1.10 -11.97 14.42
CA PHE A 371 0.47 -11.14 13.37
C PHE A 371 -0.61 -10.19 13.88
N SER A 372 -1.33 -10.53 14.94
CA SER A 372 -2.30 -9.62 15.56
C SER A 372 -1.66 -8.39 16.21
N CYS A 373 -0.36 -8.44 16.51
CA CYS A 373 0.41 -7.32 17.04
C CYS A 373 0.90 -6.37 15.93
N GLY A 374 0.74 -6.71 14.65
CA GLY A 374 1.16 -5.82 13.57
C GLY A 374 0.24 -4.60 13.44
N ALA A 375 0.83 -3.40 13.50
CA ALA A 375 0.18 -2.11 13.25
C ALA A 375 0.67 -1.48 11.95
N ASP A 376 -0.15 -0.63 11.30
CA ASP A 376 0.34 0.27 10.25
C ASP A 376 0.86 1.54 10.92
N GLY A 377 2.14 1.55 11.32
CA GLY A 377 2.65 2.59 12.20
C GLY A 377 2.56 4.00 11.60
N TYR A 378 2.55 4.13 10.26
CA TYR A 378 2.40 5.44 9.62
C TYR A 378 1.01 6.07 9.83
N ASP A 379 -0.04 5.24 9.82
CA ASP A 379 -1.43 5.68 9.97
C ASP A 379 -1.92 5.58 11.42
N GLU A 380 -1.48 4.55 12.15
CA GLU A 380 -1.97 4.20 13.49
C GLU A 380 -1.14 4.83 14.62
N TRP A 381 0.11 5.24 14.37
CA TRP A 381 0.97 5.91 15.35
C TRP A 381 1.23 7.37 14.95
N PRO A 382 0.31 8.31 15.22
CA PRO A 382 0.42 9.69 14.76
C PRO A 382 1.61 10.46 15.34
N ASP A 383 2.14 10.01 16.48
CA ASP A 383 3.32 10.55 17.15
C ASP A 383 4.65 10.02 16.57
N TRP A 384 4.61 9.00 15.71
CA TRP A 384 5.80 8.49 15.03
C TRP A 384 5.97 9.12 13.65
N LYS A 385 7.14 9.73 13.42
CA LYS A 385 7.52 10.37 12.16
C LYS A 385 8.83 9.76 11.66
N SER A 386 8.75 8.59 11.03
CA SER A 386 9.91 7.78 10.63
C SER A 386 11.00 8.51 9.85
N PHE A 387 10.65 9.53 9.07
CA PHE A 387 11.60 10.32 8.26
C PHE A 387 12.10 11.62 8.92
N ALA A 388 11.65 11.93 10.14
CA ALA A 388 12.14 13.08 10.90
C ALA A 388 13.51 12.78 11.51
N SER A 389 14.29 13.83 11.79
CA SER A 389 15.59 13.70 12.48
C SER A 389 15.44 13.09 13.88
N ARG A 390 14.30 13.31 14.53
CA ARG A 390 13.90 12.69 15.80
C ARG A 390 12.53 12.04 15.64
N PRO A 391 12.44 10.76 15.23
CA PRO A 391 11.17 10.15 14.83
C PRO A 391 10.10 10.10 15.91
N MET A 392 10.50 10.15 17.18
CA MET A 392 9.61 10.12 18.35
C MET A 392 9.65 11.41 19.18
N ALA A 393 10.30 12.48 18.67
CA ALA A 393 10.55 13.72 19.41
C ALA A 393 11.16 13.45 20.80
N ASP A 394 10.40 13.73 21.87
CA ASP A 394 10.81 13.53 23.27
C ASP A 394 10.20 12.27 23.92
N ARG A 395 9.42 11.48 23.16
CA ARG A 395 8.87 10.23 23.69
C ARG A 395 10.03 9.30 24.04
N VAL A 396 9.95 8.74 25.24
CA VAL A 396 10.92 7.78 25.76
C VAL A 396 11.04 6.58 24.82
N VAL A 397 12.27 6.10 24.65
CA VAL A 397 12.59 4.88 23.90
C VAL A 397 13.52 4.00 24.74
N TRP A 398 13.31 2.69 24.65
CA TRP A 398 14.16 1.66 25.25
C TRP A 398 14.87 0.90 24.14
N ILE A 399 16.14 0.59 24.36
CA ILE A 399 16.96 -0.19 23.44
C ILE A 399 17.17 -1.58 24.02
N GLY A 400 16.89 -2.59 23.21
CA GLY A 400 17.43 -3.94 23.40
C GLY A 400 18.58 -4.17 22.44
N TYR A 401 19.53 -4.99 22.85
CA TYR A 401 20.61 -5.45 21.99
C TYR A 401 20.97 -6.90 22.30
N ASP A 402 20.77 -7.79 21.33
CA ASP A 402 21.32 -9.14 21.34
C ASP A 402 22.64 -9.14 20.55
N ALA A 403 23.76 -9.24 21.27
CA ALA A 403 25.09 -9.00 20.74
C ALA A 403 25.67 -10.22 20.03
N ASN A 404 26.40 -9.99 18.94
CA ASN A 404 27.17 -11.03 18.27
C ASN A 404 28.63 -10.65 17.97
N GLY A 405 29.43 -11.64 17.57
CA GLY A 405 30.89 -11.59 17.58
C GLY A 405 31.47 -11.00 16.32
N GLY A 406 32.54 -10.20 16.49
CA GLY A 406 33.25 -9.52 15.41
C GLY A 406 34.02 -10.43 14.45
N SER A 407 33.96 -11.77 14.57
CA SER A 407 34.83 -12.68 13.82
C SER A 407 34.53 -12.79 12.31
N GLY A 408 33.63 -11.97 11.76
CA GLY A 408 33.26 -11.92 10.33
C GLY A 408 32.55 -13.19 9.80
N ASN A 409 32.70 -14.32 10.50
CA ASN A 409 32.11 -15.63 10.23
C ASN A 409 30.99 -15.99 11.22
N GLY A 410 30.61 -15.06 12.10
CA GLY A 410 29.54 -15.22 13.09
C GLY A 410 28.17 -14.72 12.59
N ASP A 411 27.12 -15.06 13.35
CA ASP A 411 25.70 -14.68 13.19
C ASP A 411 25.47 -13.15 13.06
N SER A 412 24.23 -12.66 12.94
CA SER A 412 23.92 -11.22 13.09
C SER A 412 23.64 -10.87 14.55
N GLY A 413 24.01 -9.66 14.99
CA GLY A 413 23.51 -9.06 16.22
C GLY A 413 22.26 -8.22 15.94
N GLY A 414 21.32 -8.20 16.85
CA GLY A 414 20.02 -7.57 16.67
C GLY A 414 19.81 -6.40 17.63
N ILE A 415 19.51 -5.22 17.11
CA ILE A 415 19.16 -4.03 17.90
C ILE A 415 17.69 -3.70 17.66
N THR A 416 16.93 -3.45 18.73
CA THR A 416 15.53 -3.05 18.62
C THR A 416 15.21 -1.86 19.51
N LEU A 417 14.38 -0.96 18.97
CA LEU A 417 13.94 0.25 19.66
C LEU A 417 12.45 0.14 19.98
N THR A 418 12.14 0.13 21.27
CA THR A 418 10.77 -0.02 21.79
C THR A 418 10.35 1.22 22.54
N VAL A 419 9.23 1.81 22.14
CA VAL A 419 8.55 2.88 22.87
C VAL A 419 7.70 2.23 23.97
N PRO A 420 8.02 2.45 25.26
CA PRO A 420 7.19 1.97 26.35
C PRO A 420 5.84 2.72 26.42
N PRO A 421 4.84 2.12 27.07
CA PRO A 421 3.58 2.79 27.30
C PRO A 421 3.71 3.98 28.25
N LEU A 422 2.87 4.99 28.08
CA LEU A 422 2.80 6.15 29.00
C LEU A 422 2.13 5.81 30.34
N VAL A 423 1.29 4.78 30.35
CA VAL A 423 0.50 4.36 31.50
C VAL A 423 0.66 2.87 31.71
N ALA A 424 0.58 2.41 32.95
CA ALA A 424 0.55 0.99 33.27
C ALA A 424 -0.56 0.29 32.47
N GLY A 425 -0.27 -0.90 31.93
CA GLY A 425 -1.21 -1.64 31.09
C GLY A 425 -1.29 -1.15 29.62
N GLY A 426 -0.62 -0.06 29.25
CA GLY A 426 -0.60 0.43 27.87
C GLY A 426 0.24 -0.42 26.91
N LYS A 427 0.23 -0.06 25.62
CA LYS A 427 0.96 -0.77 24.57
C LYS A 427 2.42 -0.35 24.43
N PHE A 428 3.31 -1.34 24.29
CA PHE A 428 4.66 -1.21 23.77
C PHE A 428 4.63 -1.13 22.24
N ARG A 429 5.51 -0.32 21.65
CA ARG A 429 5.65 -0.22 20.19
C ARG A 429 7.10 -0.40 19.78
N THR A 430 7.42 -1.47 19.08
CA THR A 430 8.74 -1.63 18.46
C THR A 430 8.74 -0.89 17.14
N ILE A 431 9.52 0.20 17.07
CA ILE A 431 9.44 1.21 15.99
C ILE A 431 10.59 1.16 15.00
N GLU A 432 11.69 0.50 15.35
CA GLU A 432 12.88 0.37 14.50
C GLU A 432 13.65 -0.89 14.91
N THR A 433 14.11 -1.64 13.91
CA THR A 433 14.99 -2.80 14.08
C THR A 433 16.24 -2.61 13.23
N GLN A 434 17.39 -3.07 13.71
CA GLN A 434 18.65 -3.06 12.95
C GLN A 434 19.37 -4.38 13.19
N GLN A 435 19.75 -5.06 12.11
CA GLN A 435 20.66 -6.20 12.15
C GLN A 435 22.07 -5.71 11.81
N ILE A 436 23.03 -6.03 12.67
CA ILE A 436 24.44 -5.67 12.51
C ILE A 436 25.28 -6.94 12.37
N ARG A 437 26.10 -7.02 11.33
CA ARG A 437 26.94 -8.20 11.02
C ARG A 437 28.37 -7.77 10.75
N GLY A 438 29.33 -8.47 11.35
CA GLY A 438 30.76 -8.27 11.10
C GLY A 438 31.35 -6.95 11.58
N LEU A 439 30.65 -6.22 12.46
CA LEU A 439 31.18 -4.99 13.09
C LEU A 439 32.00 -5.34 14.32
N GLU A 440 33.11 -4.62 14.52
CA GLU A 440 33.90 -4.67 15.75
C GLU A 440 33.14 -4.03 16.92
N PHE A 441 33.46 -4.40 18.17
CA PHE A 441 32.70 -3.96 19.35
C PHE A 441 32.64 -2.43 19.49
N GLU A 442 33.72 -1.71 19.15
CA GLU A 442 33.73 -0.24 19.13
C GLU A 442 32.75 0.34 18.11
N GLU A 443 32.56 -0.31 16.96
CA GLU A 443 31.61 0.12 15.94
C GLU A 443 30.18 -0.20 16.34
N GLN A 444 29.94 -1.37 16.93
CA GLN A 444 28.65 -1.73 17.52
C GLN A 444 28.22 -0.70 18.60
N ALA A 445 29.14 -0.33 19.49
CA ALA A 445 28.88 0.67 20.52
C ALA A 445 28.57 2.06 19.93
N LYS A 446 29.26 2.47 18.85
CA LYS A 446 28.98 3.73 18.13
C LYS A 446 27.59 3.73 17.47
N VAL A 447 27.12 2.59 16.97
CA VAL A 447 25.75 2.47 16.45
C VAL A 447 24.74 2.76 17.56
N ILE A 448 24.91 2.15 18.73
CA ILE A 448 24.06 2.41 19.91
C ILE A 448 24.17 3.87 20.35
N GLU A 449 25.37 4.44 20.38
CA GLU A 449 25.60 5.85 20.72
C GLU A 449 24.84 6.79 19.77
N ALA A 450 24.90 6.54 18.46
CA ALA A 450 24.14 7.31 17.46
C ALA A 450 22.63 7.28 17.72
N LEU A 451 22.10 6.14 18.16
CA LEU A 451 20.69 6.01 18.52
C LEU A 451 20.31 6.84 19.76
N THR A 452 21.24 7.03 20.71
CA THR A 452 21.00 7.91 21.87
C THR A 452 20.92 9.40 21.48
N PHE A 453 21.52 9.81 20.36
CA PHE A 453 21.33 11.16 19.82
C PHE A 453 20.03 11.28 19.02
N LYS A 454 19.61 10.23 18.32
CA LYS A 454 18.38 10.19 17.51
C LYS A 454 17.11 10.13 18.36
N TYR A 455 17.14 9.44 19.50
CA TYR A 455 15.98 9.17 20.35
C TYR A 455 16.18 9.63 21.80
N ASN A 456 15.09 9.88 22.53
CA ASN A 456 15.15 10.07 23.98
C ASN A 456 15.26 8.70 24.68
N VAL A 457 16.47 8.14 24.69
CA VAL A 457 16.75 6.82 25.25
C VAL A 457 16.81 6.90 26.79
N GLN A 458 16.03 6.08 27.47
CA GLN A 458 16.01 6.00 28.96
C GLN A 458 16.42 4.64 29.50
N HIS A 459 16.53 3.63 28.64
CA HIS A 459 16.93 2.29 29.03
C HIS A 459 17.67 1.61 27.88
N ILE A 460 18.74 0.88 28.20
CA ILE A 460 19.49 0.04 27.28
C ILE A 460 19.75 -1.29 27.99
N ALA A 461 19.29 -2.41 27.43
CA ALA A 461 19.60 -3.76 27.87
C ALA A 461 20.39 -4.49 26.79
N ILE A 462 21.55 -5.02 27.16
CA ILE A 462 22.48 -5.71 26.26
C ILE A 462 22.66 -7.14 26.73
N ASP A 463 22.57 -8.12 25.84
CA ASP A 463 23.03 -9.48 26.13
C ASP A 463 24.53 -9.44 26.41
N GLY A 464 24.91 -9.68 27.65
CA GLY A 464 26.30 -9.72 28.10
C GLY A 464 26.98 -11.07 27.90
N THR A 465 26.27 -12.06 27.37
CA THR A 465 26.78 -13.44 27.31
C THR A 465 27.91 -13.57 26.30
N GLY A 466 29.03 -14.11 26.76
CA GLY A 466 30.23 -14.29 25.95
C GLY A 466 30.87 -12.96 25.58
N ILE A 467 30.64 -12.55 24.34
CA ILE A 467 31.27 -11.41 23.66
C ILE A 467 30.52 -10.09 23.84
N GLY A 468 29.23 -10.13 24.19
CA GLY A 468 28.41 -8.94 24.40
C GLY A 468 28.81 -8.12 25.64
N GLU A 469 29.54 -8.71 26.58
CA GLU A 469 30.11 -8.00 27.72
C GLU A 469 31.06 -6.87 27.29
N ALA A 470 31.86 -7.09 26.24
CA ALA A 470 32.77 -6.08 25.71
C ALA A 470 32.01 -4.89 25.11
N ALA A 471 30.96 -5.15 24.33
CA ALA A 471 30.09 -4.11 23.78
C ALA A 471 29.40 -3.32 24.92
N TRP A 472 28.89 -4.00 25.95
CA TRP A 472 28.29 -3.34 27.11
C TRP A 472 29.28 -2.44 27.86
N GLN A 473 30.52 -2.87 28.08
CA GLN A 473 31.55 -2.06 28.76
C GLN A 473 31.82 -0.76 28.00
N LEU A 474 31.77 -0.77 26.67
CA LEU A 474 31.91 0.43 25.84
C LEU A 474 30.68 1.32 25.92
N VAL A 475 29.48 0.75 25.81
CA VAL A 475 28.21 1.50 25.92
C VAL A 475 28.08 2.18 27.27
N LYS A 476 28.49 1.51 28.36
CA LYS A 476 28.45 2.05 29.72
C LYS A 476 29.25 3.35 29.90
N LYS A 477 30.26 3.62 29.05
CA LYS A 477 31.07 4.84 29.11
C LYS A 477 30.26 6.10 28.76
N PHE A 478 29.32 5.99 27.82
CA PHE A 478 28.45 7.11 27.41
C PHE A 478 27.02 7.01 27.92
N PHE A 479 26.56 5.80 28.28
CA PHE A 479 25.26 5.56 28.90
C PHE A 479 25.42 4.73 30.18
N PRO A 480 25.77 5.34 31.34
CA PRO A 480 26.09 4.62 32.58
C PRO A 480 24.97 3.72 33.13
N ALA A 481 23.71 4.00 32.77
CA ALA A 481 22.55 3.22 33.17
C ALA A 481 22.30 1.97 32.29
N ALA A 482 23.19 1.65 31.35
CA ALA A 482 23.06 0.47 30.50
C ALA A 482 23.17 -0.82 31.33
N VAL A 483 22.24 -1.74 31.12
CA VAL A 483 22.14 -3.00 31.84
C VAL A 483 22.80 -4.12 31.04
N CYS A 484 23.71 -4.85 31.70
CA CYS A 484 24.27 -6.09 31.19
C CYS A 484 23.35 -7.24 31.61
N TYR A 485 22.72 -7.91 30.66
CA TYR A 485 21.79 -9.01 30.92
C TYR A 485 22.44 -10.35 30.56
N LEU A 486 22.57 -11.25 31.52
CA LEU A 486 23.19 -12.57 31.30
C LEU A 486 22.13 -13.60 30.88
N MET A 487 22.32 -14.27 29.74
CA MET A 487 21.39 -15.26 29.18
C MET A 487 21.60 -16.66 29.77
N SER A 488 21.09 -16.85 30.99
CA SER A 488 20.94 -18.14 31.64
C SER A 488 19.63 -18.85 31.26
N VAL A 489 19.49 -20.13 31.58
CA VAL A 489 18.25 -20.92 31.40
C VAL A 489 17.04 -20.22 32.05
N SER A 490 17.20 -19.67 33.26
CA SER A 490 16.13 -18.98 33.97
C SER A 490 15.81 -17.62 33.38
N SER A 491 16.83 -16.85 32.96
CA SER A 491 16.61 -15.51 32.40
C SER A 491 16.02 -15.56 30.99
N LYS A 492 16.44 -16.50 30.13
CA LYS A 492 15.78 -16.77 28.83
C LYS A 492 14.31 -17.12 29.01
N ARG A 493 14.00 -17.97 30.00
CA ARG A 493 12.60 -18.30 30.34
C ARG A 493 11.81 -17.08 30.81
N ALA A 494 12.40 -16.21 31.62
CA ALA A 494 11.74 -14.99 32.09
C ALA A 494 11.41 -14.03 30.93
N LEU A 495 12.36 -13.83 30.00
CA LEU A 495 12.18 -13.02 28.79
C LEU A 495 10.99 -13.52 27.95
N VAL A 496 10.98 -14.81 27.63
CA VAL A 496 9.91 -15.40 26.80
C VAL A 496 8.56 -15.35 27.52
N LEU A 497 8.51 -15.65 28.82
CA LEU A 497 7.25 -15.58 29.58
C LEU A 497 6.71 -14.15 29.68
N LYS A 498 7.58 -13.16 29.90
CA LYS A 498 7.19 -11.75 29.88
C LYS A 498 6.61 -11.35 28.53
N MET A 499 7.28 -11.74 27.45
CA MET A 499 6.83 -11.38 26.12
C MET A 499 5.50 -12.06 25.76
N LEU A 500 5.33 -13.34 26.11
CA LEU A 500 4.06 -14.05 25.95
C LEU A 500 2.92 -13.37 26.72
N GLN A 501 3.19 -12.87 27.93
CA GLN A 501 2.22 -12.11 28.72
C GLN A 501 1.81 -10.82 28.00
N VAL A 502 2.77 -10.02 27.54
CA VAL A 502 2.52 -8.76 26.82
C VAL A 502 1.72 -9.01 25.53
N ILE A 503 2.09 -10.02 24.76
CA ILE A 503 1.38 -10.39 23.51
C ILE A 503 -0.06 -10.83 23.81
N ARG A 504 -0.26 -11.73 24.79
CA ARG A 504 -1.60 -12.21 25.16
C ARG A 504 -2.51 -11.10 25.67
N ALA A 505 -1.94 -10.10 26.33
CA ALA A 505 -2.66 -8.91 26.78
C ALA A 505 -2.95 -7.90 25.63
N GLY A 506 -2.48 -8.15 24.39
CA GLY A 506 -2.62 -7.21 23.28
C GLY A 506 -1.82 -5.92 23.48
N ARG A 507 -0.74 -5.99 24.28
CA ARG A 507 0.07 -4.85 24.73
C ARG A 507 1.35 -4.66 23.93
N TRP A 508 1.59 -5.42 22.87
CA TRP A 508 2.74 -5.21 22.00
C TRP A 508 2.27 -4.94 20.58
N GLU A 509 2.87 -3.93 19.96
CA GLU A 509 2.73 -3.64 18.55
C GLU A 509 4.09 -3.45 17.87
N TYR A 510 4.15 -3.75 16.59
CA TYR A 510 5.29 -3.48 15.72
C TYR A 510 4.78 -3.01 14.36
N ASP A 511 5.60 -2.29 13.59
CA ASP A 511 5.21 -1.90 12.23
C ASP A 511 5.21 -3.13 11.32
N ARG A 512 4.10 -3.37 10.61
CA ARG A 512 3.92 -4.57 9.76
C ARG A 512 4.98 -4.77 8.67
N ARG A 513 5.80 -3.76 8.37
CA ARG A 513 6.91 -3.88 7.41
C ARG A 513 8.09 -4.68 7.98
N GLU A 514 8.20 -4.77 9.30
CA GLU A 514 9.25 -5.49 10.01
C GLU A 514 9.02 -7.02 9.96
N GLN A 515 9.04 -7.60 8.75
CA GLN A 515 8.84 -9.05 8.57
C GLN A 515 9.94 -9.87 9.25
N ALA A 516 11.19 -9.38 9.18
CA ALA A 516 12.34 -10.00 9.84
C ALA A 516 12.16 -10.16 11.34
N LEU A 517 11.48 -9.22 12.02
CA LEU A 517 11.17 -9.32 13.44
C LEU A 517 10.26 -10.52 13.74
N ILE A 518 9.26 -10.76 12.89
CA ILE A 518 8.31 -11.85 13.07
C ILE A 518 8.92 -13.20 12.73
N GLU A 519 9.75 -13.23 11.68
CA GLU A 519 10.58 -14.39 11.35
C GLU A 519 11.48 -14.76 12.54
N ALA A 520 12.17 -13.78 13.15
CA ALA A 520 12.99 -13.98 14.35
C ALA A 520 12.17 -14.49 15.55
N PHE A 521 10.97 -13.97 15.80
CA PHE A 521 10.12 -14.49 16.89
C PHE A 521 9.67 -15.93 16.65
N ASN A 522 9.45 -16.30 15.38
CA ASN A 522 9.01 -17.64 15.01
C ASN A 522 10.12 -18.69 15.19
N THR A 523 11.40 -18.29 15.15
CA THR A 523 12.55 -19.20 15.37
C THR A 523 12.78 -19.56 16.83
N VAL A 524 12.21 -18.83 17.79
CA VAL A 524 12.33 -19.13 19.22
C VAL A 524 11.54 -20.40 19.54
N ARG A 525 12.23 -21.47 19.96
CA ARG A 525 11.65 -22.77 20.30
C ARG A 525 11.69 -23.05 21.80
N ARG A 526 10.74 -23.87 22.27
CA ARG A 526 10.75 -24.44 23.63
C ARG A 526 11.66 -25.67 23.66
N ILE A 527 12.66 -25.66 24.53
CA ILE A 527 13.64 -26.75 24.70
C ILE A 527 13.52 -27.34 26.11
N THR A 528 13.68 -28.65 26.23
CA THR A 528 13.81 -29.33 27.53
C THR A 528 15.27 -29.74 27.71
N THR A 529 15.93 -29.23 28.76
CA THR A 529 17.32 -29.59 29.04
C THR A 529 17.43 -31.06 29.49
N PRO A 530 18.62 -31.68 29.45
CA PRO A 530 18.82 -33.05 29.94
C PRO A 530 18.39 -33.26 31.42
N GLY A 531 18.41 -32.19 32.22
CA GLY A 531 17.92 -32.20 33.61
C GLY A 531 16.40 -32.00 33.76
N GLY A 532 15.63 -32.04 32.67
CA GLY A 532 14.17 -31.88 32.67
C GLY A 532 13.67 -30.44 32.84
N ILE A 533 14.56 -29.45 32.81
CA ILE A 533 14.18 -28.03 32.96
C ILE A 533 13.77 -27.48 31.60
N ILE A 534 12.59 -26.86 31.54
CA ILE A 534 12.09 -26.20 30.33
C ILE A 534 12.75 -24.82 30.18
N THR A 535 13.28 -24.55 29.00
CA THR A 535 13.87 -23.28 28.58
C THR A 535 13.50 -22.97 27.13
N TYR A 536 14.09 -21.93 26.56
CA TYR A 536 13.91 -21.52 25.18
C TYR A 536 15.26 -21.24 24.52
N ASP A 537 15.35 -21.50 23.22
CA ASP A 537 16.47 -21.09 22.38
C ASP A 537 15.99 -20.90 20.95
N SER A 538 16.70 -20.11 20.16
CA SER A 538 16.46 -20.03 18.71
C SER A 538 17.22 -21.14 17.99
N ASP A 539 16.70 -21.58 16.85
CA ASP A 539 17.45 -22.49 15.97
C ASP A 539 18.80 -21.84 15.58
N ARG A 540 19.89 -22.62 15.64
CA ARG A 540 21.28 -22.16 15.40
C ARG A 540 21.90 -22.80 14.17
N THR A 541 21.07 -23.40 13.31
CA THR A 541 21.51 -23.87 12.00
C THR A 541 22.13 -22.71 11.21
N ARG A 542 23.39 -22.87 10.75
CA ARG A 542 24.10 -21.83 9.99
C ARG A 542 23.25 -21.39 8.79
N GLY A 543 22.89 -20.11 8.74
CA GLY A 543 22.13 -19.52 7.64
C GLY A 543 20.62 -19.39 7.86
N SER A 544 20.05 -19.87 8.97
CA SER A 544 18.65 -19.60 9.30
C SER A 544 18.49 -18.25 10.02
N ASN A 545 17.48 -17.47 9.61
CA ASN A 545 17.16 -16.14 10.12
C ASN A 545 17.18 -16.08 11.67
N HIS A 546 18.26 -15.53 12.21
CA HIS A 546 18.64 -15.68 13.61
C HIS A 546 17.63 -14.99 14.55
N GLY A 547 17.40 -15.58 15.73
CA GLY A 547 16.43 -15.08 16.71
C GLY A 547 16.80 -13.75 17.38
N ASP A 548 17.84 -13.07 16.90
CA ASP A 548 18.49 -11.92 17.54
C ASP A 548 17.55 -10.73 17.73
N LEU A 549 16.73 -10.42 16.71
CA LEU A 549 15.72 -9.37 16.82
C LEU A 549 14.65 -9.70 17.87
N ALA A 550 14.31 -10.97 18.03
CA ALA A 550 13.34 -11.41 19.05
C ALA A 550 13.95 -11.29 20.45
N TRP A 551 15.16 -11.79 20.66
CA TRP A 551 15.88 -11.67 21.93
C TRP A 551 16.12 -10.22 22.32
N SER A 552 16.57 -9.38 21.38
CA SER A 552 16.70 -7.94 21.55
C SER A 552 15.38 -7.29 21.98
N THR A 553 14.26 -7.61 21.32
CA THR A 553 12.95 -7.06 21.68
C THR A 553 12.53 -7.48 23.09
N MET A 554 12.76 -8.74 23.46
CA MET A 554 12.48 -9.22 24.81
C MET A 554 13.37 -8.54 25.87
N LEU A 555 14.65 -8.31 25.57
CA LEU A 555 15.57 -7.55 26.43
C LEU A 555 15.11 -6.12 26.64
N SER A 556 14.59 -5.47 25.60
CA SER A 556 14.02 -4.12 25.72
C SER A 556 12.80 -4.11 26.65
N ILE A 557 11.88 -5.07 26.48
CA ILE A 557 10.58 -5.10 27.17
C ILE A 557 10.69 -5.58 28.63
N ILE A 558 11.70 -6.37 28.98
CA ILE A 558 11.86 -6.90 30.36
C ILE A 558 12.06 -5.81 31.41
N ASN A 559 12.42 -4.59 30.97
CA ASN A 559 12.49 -3.41 31.85
C ASN A 559 11.14 -3.07 32.51
N GLU A 560 10.00 -3.52 31.96
CA GLU A 560 8.75 -3.62 32.72
C GLU A 560 8.71 -4.98 33.44
N PRO A 561 8.86 -5.04 34.77
CA PRO A 561 8.93 -6.31 35.48
C PRO A 561 7.67 -7.18 35.29
N LEU A 562 7.82 -8.49 35.49
CA LEU A 562 6.69 -9.41 35.57
C LEU A 562 5.79 -9.02 36.75
N GLY A 563 4.49 -8.83 36.50
CA GLY A 563 3.48 -8.57 37.54
C GLY A 563 3.17 -7.09 37.84
N GLN A 564 3.90 -6.11 37.28
CA GLN A 564 3.64 -4.67 37.49
C GLN A 564 2.56 -4.06 36.57
N GLU A 565 1.71 -4.88 35.96
CA GLU A 565 0.74 -4.44 34.95
C GLU A 565 -0.40 -3.58 35.50
N HIS A 566 -0.63 -3.64 36.82
CA HIS A 566 -1.76 -3.03 37.52
C HIS A 566 -1.31 -1.98 38.54
N GLY A 567 -0.56 -0.95 38.14
CA GLY A 567 -0.41 0.32 38.90
C GLY A 567 -0.14 0.24 40.41
N GLY A 568 0.39 -0.87 40.92
CA GLY A 568 0.48 -1.17 42.34
C GLY A 568 1.94 -1.15 42.78
N GLY A 569 2.27 -0.17 43.63
CA GLY A 569 3.43 -0.03 44.51
C GLY A 569 4.65 -0.93 44.26
N GLY A 570 5.77 -0.28 43.97
CA GLY A 570 7.04 -0.92 43.66
C GLY A 570 7.57 -1.90 44.70
N PHE A 571 8.36 -2.84 44.20
CA PHE A 571 9.47 -3.45 44.93
C PHE A 571 10.65 -3.48 43.97
N ALA A 572 11.68 -2.71 44.31
CA ALA A 572 13.00 -2.88 43.72
C ALA A 572 13.51 -4.26 44.14
N MET A 573 13.80 -5.14 43.19
CA MET A 573 14.80 -6.17 43.42
C MET A 573 16.14 -5.58 42.97
N GLU A 574 16.98 -5.26 43.94
CA GLU A 574 18.43 -5.14 43.72
C GLU A 574 18.91 -6.48 43.15
N PHE A 575 19.62 -6.41 42.02
CA PHE A 575 20.49 -7.48 41.53
C PHE A 575 21.93 -7.00 41.63
#